data_AF-D0MQA7-F1
#
_entry.id   AF-D0MQA7-F1
#
_cell.length_a   1.000
_cell.length_b   1.000
_cell.length_c   1.000
_cell.angle_alpha   90.00
_cell.angle_beta   90.00
_cell.angle_gamma   90.00
#
_symmetry.space_group_name_H-M   'P 1'
#
loop_
_entity.id
_entity.type
_entity.pdbx_description
1 polymer ?
#
loop_
_entity_poly.entity_id
_entity_poly.type
_entity_poly.pdbx_seq_one_letter_code
_entity_poly.pdbx_strand_id
1 'polypeptide(L)'
;MLLRSSRVGINCRYLSVLSGISEDLLVSTSIGHQIGGDSHAALVDSLVQTNVVAAGSRLEAALRRVDRADFVAPAFQSSSERYANRPLKIGTVATISTPQQHAQVLGLLEPHLQPGMTAMDIGCGSGILVATMAQLVGPMGFVTGVDIVPELVEFSKENLQRSLGKDAADKQTKIIVSSGKKDLGLPSDVRYDCIHVGVAVETKAEAESFLNYLKPGGGLLIPLGGAGTEQKLVKMTKQADGTVDKRDIMSVLCQPMLDSIPVEDIQETRAENLARVENALTLWREDFETKNGRKPTRDDLMGNEESKKLFQEFASLRK
;
A
#
# COMPACT_ATOMS: atom_id res chain seq x y z
N MET A 1 1.19 -47.20 -3.91
CA MET A 1 0.93 -46.14 -2.91
C MET A 1 1.07 -44.80 -3.63
N LEU A 2 -0.03 -44.28 -4.16
CA LEU A 2 -0.08 -43.12 -5.06
C LEU A 2 -0.15 -41.83 -4.23
N LEU A 3 0.92 -41.03 -4.26
CA LEU A 3 0.93 -39.67 -3.71
C LEU A 3 0.34 -38.72 -4.77
N ARG A 4 -0.89 -38.24 -4.51
CA ARG A 4 -1.52 -37.17 -5.29
C ARG A 4 -0.86 -35.84 -4.91
N SER A 5 -0.18 -35.22 -5.87
CA SER A 5 0.21 -33.81 -5.82
C SER A 5 -1.04 -32.93 -5.94
N SER A 6 -1.41 -32.25 -4.87
CA SER A 6 -2.45 -31.22 -4.84
C SER A 6 -1.89 -29.95 -5.47
N ARG A 7 -2.23 -29.72 -6.74
CA ARG A 7 -2.10 -28.41 -7.39
C ARG A 7 -3.08 -27.44 -6.72
N VAL A 8 -2.58 -26.50 -5.93
CA VAL A 8 -3.35 -25.33 -5.50
C VAL A 8 -3.39 -24.38 -6.69
N GLY A 9 -4.42 -24.52 -7.52
CA GLY A 9 -4.76 -23.51 -8.52
C GLY A 9 -5.22 -22.26 -7.79
N ILE A 10 -4.54 -21.13 -8.04
CA ILE A 10 -5.02 -19.80 -7.66
C ILE A 10 -6.28 -19.55 -8.49
N ASN A 11 -7.42 -19.95 -7.95
CA ASN A 11 -8.71 -19.58 -8.48
C ASN A 11 -8.93 -18.11 -8.17
N CYS A 12 -8.80 -17.27 -9.20
CA CYS A 12 -9.27 -15.89 -9.19
C CYS A 12 -10.81 -15.92 -9.08
N ARG A 13 -11.33 -16.07 -7.86
CA ARG A 13 -12.77 -15.99 -7.60
C ARG A 13 -13.12 -14.51 -7.44
N TYR A 14 -13.82 -13.97 -8.44
CA TYR A 14 -14.72 -12.84 -8.23
C TYR A 14 -15.81 -13.30 -7.26
N LEU A 15 -15.63 -13.01 -5.98
CA LEU A 15 -16.66 -13.18 -4.96
C LEU A 15 -17.21 -11.79 -4.65
N SER A 16 -18.41 -11.54 -5.18
CA SER A 16 -19.26 -10.43 -4.79
C SER A 16 -19.66 -10.62 -3.33
N VAL A 17 -19.06 -9.86 -2.42
CA VAL A 17 -19.57 -9.69 -1.07
C VAL A 17 -20.09 -8.27 -0.98
N LEU A 18 -21.34 -8.07 -1.41
CA LEU A 18 -22.05 -6.78 -1.34
C LEU A 18 -22.70 -6.62 0.03
N SER A 19 -21.90 -6.59 1.09
CA SER A 19 -22.35 -6.13 2.42
C SER A 19 -21.55 -4.88 2.80
N GLY A 20 -22.20 -3.71 2.73
CA GLY A 20 -21.59 -2.42 3.12
C GLY A 20 -21.50 -1.35 2.02
N ILE A 21 -22.09 -1.56 0.84
CA ILE A 21 -22.28 -0.49 -0.15
C ILE A 21 -23.51 0.34 0.26
N SER A 22 -23.40 1.68 0.26
CA SER A 22 -24.55 2.57 0.49
C SER A 22 -25.68 2.26 -0.49
N GLU A 23 -26.94 2.30 -0.03
CA GLU A 23 -28.12 2.11 -0.89
C GLU A 23 -28.08 3.05 -2.10
N ASP A 24 -27.65 4.29 -1.90
CA ASP A 24 -27.53 5.29 -2.98
C ASP A 24 -26.49 4.90 -4.04
N LEU A 25 -25.38 4.27 -3.62
CA LEU A 25 -24.35 3.78 -4.54
C LEU A 25 -24.85 2.52 -5.29
N LEU A 26 -25.61 1.65 -4.63
CA LEU A 26 -26.26 0.51 -5.29
C LEU A 26 -27.30 0.97 -6.33
N VAL A 27 -28.11 1.98 -6.00
CA VAL A 27 -29.08 2.57 -6.93
C VAL A 27 -28.35 3.20 -8.12
N SER A 28 -27.31 4.02 -7.87
CA SER A 28 -26.59 4.71 -8.93
C SER A 28 -25.87 3.74 -9.88
N THR A 29 -25.23 2.68 -9.35
CA THR A 29 -24.60 1.63 -10.17
C THR A 29 -25.64 0.80 -10.94
N SER A 30 -26.83 0.58 -10.39
CA SER A 30 -27.95 -0.08 -11.09
C SER A 30 -28.50 0.76 -12.25
N ILE A 31 -28.38 2.08 -12.19
CA ILE A 31 -28.74 3.02 -13.27
C ILE A 31 -27.62 3.10 -14.35
N GLY A 32 -26.46 2.47 -14.10
CA GLY A 32 -25.37 2.35 -15.07
C GLY A 32 -24.23 3.34 -14.87
N HIS A 33 -24.23 4.13 -13.79
CA HIS A 33 -23.07 4.96 -13.47
C HIS A 33 -21.88 4.11 -13.02
N GLN A 34 -20.69 4.46 -13.49
CA GLN A 34 -19.43 3.85 -13.09
C GLN A 34 -18.50 4.90 -12.52
N ILE A 35 -17.73 4.52 -11.51
CA ILE A 35 -16.68 5.39 -10.96
C ILE A 35 -15.43 5.25 -11.83
N GLY A 36 -14.84 6.39 -12.16
CA GLY A 36 -13.67 6.49 -13.01
C GLY A 36 -13.80 7.62 -14.02
N GLY A 37 -12.79 7.80 -14.86
CA GLY A 37 -12.81 8.77 -15.94
C GLY A 37 -11.56 8.73 -16.81
N ASP A 38 -11.51 9.58 -17.81
CA ASP A 38 -10.33 9.84 -18.65
C ASP A 38 -9.49 11.03 -18.15
N SER A 39 -10.02 11.76 -17.17
CA SER A 39 -9.41 12.90 -16.49
C SER A 39 -9.71 12.86 -15.00
N HIS A 40 -8.92 13.58 -14.20
CA HIS A 40 -9.17 13.70 -12.76
C HIS A 40 -10.52 14.36 -12.47
N ALA A 41 -10.90 15.36 -13.27
CA ALA A 41 -12.21 16.01 -13.16
C ALA A 41 -13.36 15.00 -13.36
N ALA A 42 -13.31 14.22 -14.45
CA ALA A 42 -14.31 13.19 -14.72
C ALA A 42 -14.36 12.12 -13.61
N LEU A 43 -13.20 11.74 -13.08
CA LEU A 43 -13.13 10.83 -11.92
C LEU A 43 -13.87 11.42 -10.71
N VAL A 44 -13.61 12.67 -10.32
CA VAL A 44 -14.28 13.28 -9.18
C VAL A 44 -15.77 13.48 -9.44
N ASP A 45 -16.16 13.86 -10.66
CA ASP A 45 -17.56 13.99 -11.06
C ASP A 45 -18.30 12.65 -10.92
N SER A 46 -17.66 11.54 -11.30
CA SER A 46 -18.24 10.20 -11.14
C SER A 46 -18.46 9.82 -9.67
N LEU A 47 -17.57 10.22 -8.75
CA LEU A 47 -17.73 10.00 -7.31
C LEU A 47 -18.95 10.76 -6.75
N VAL A 48 -19.18 11.98 -7.25
CA VAL A 48 -20.35 12.78 -6.87
C VAL A 48 -21.64 12.20 -7.46
N GLN A 49 -21.66 11.86 -8.76
CA GLN A 49 -22.82 11.28 -9.44
C GLN A 49 -23.25 9.92 -8.84
N THR A 50 -22.30 9.19 -8.26
CA THR A 50 -22.54 7.91 -7.59
C THR A 50 -22.85 8.05 -6.10
N ASN A 51 -22.99 9.29 -5.58
CA ASN A 51 -23.26 9.61 -4.18
C ASN A 51 -22.19 9.07 -3.19
N VAL A 52 -20.98 8.79 -3.68
CA VAL A 52 -19.84 8.47 -2.79
C VAL A 52 -19.36 9.72 -2.08
N VAL A 53 -19.43 10.86 -2.76
CA VAL A 53 -19.07 12.18 -2.24
C VAL A 53 -20.27 13.10 -2.39
N ALA A 54 -20.64 13.80 -1.32
CA ALA A 54 -21.73 14.77 -1.38
C ALA A 54 -21.35 15.97 -2.26
N ALA A 55 -22.24 16.35 -3.17
CA ALA A 55 -22.05 17.51 -4.04
C ALA A 55 -21.91 18.81 -3.24
N GLY A 56 -20.93 19.64 -3.59
CA GLY A 56 -20.60 20.90 -2.92
C GLY A 56 -19.91 20.74 -1.56
N SER A 57 -19.51 19.52 -1.17
CA SER A 57 -18.85 19.27 0.11
C SER A 57 -17.40 19.77 0.15
N ARG A 58 -16.86 19.94 1.37
CA ARG A 58 -15.43 20.20 1.57
C ARG A 58 -14.58 19.04 1.05
N LEU A 59 -15.03 17.80 1.25
CA LEU A 59 -14.40 16.63 0.66
C LEU A 59 -14.31 16.69 -0.86
N GLU A 60 -15.38 17.05 -1.57
CA GLU A 60 -15.34 17.22 -3.03
C GLU A 60 -14.28 18.25 -3.42
N ALA A 61 -14.28 19.41 -2.77
CA ALA A 61 -13.32 20.47 -3.05
C ALA A 61 -11.86 20.03 -2.81
N ALA A 62 -11.60 19.22 -1.77
CA ALA A 62 -10.28 18.66 -1.50
C ALA A 62 -9.87 17.63 -2.57
N LEU A 63 -10.76 16.71 -2.94
CA LEU A 63 -10.51 15.71 -3.98
C LEU A 63 -10.21 16.37 -5.33
N ARG A 64 -10.88 17.47 -5.68
CA ARG A 64 -10.59 18.22 -6.92
C ARG A 64 -9.21 18.87 -6.95
N ARG A 65 -8.59 19.14 -5.79
CA ARG A 65 -7.25 19.75 -5.69
C ARG A 65 -6.11 18.74 -5.71
N VAL A 66 -6.37 17.48 -5.38
CA VAL A 66 -5.37 16.42 -5.29
C VAL A 66 -5.54 15.50 -6.50
N ASP A 67 -4.82 15.79 -7.57
CA ASP A 67 -4.87 14.98 -8.79
C ASP A 67 -4.27 13.59 -8.53
N ARG A 68 -5.06 12.54 -8.76
CA ARG A 68 -4.61 11.15 -8.56
C ARG A 68 -3.40 10.81 -9.43
N ALA A 69 -3.23 11.43 -10.60
CA ALA A 69 -2.10 11.21 -11.49
C ALA A 69 -0.74 11.52 -10.84
N ASP A 70 -0.70 12.43 -9.86
CA ASP A 70 0.54 12.76 -9.15
C ASP A 70 1.03 11.64 -8.23
N PHE A 71 0.17 10.67 -7.91
CA PHE A 71 0.39 9.64 -6.89
C PHE A 71 0.51 8.21 -7.45
N VAL A 72 0.43 8.05 -8.77
CA VAL A 72 0.59 6.74 -9.42
C VAL A 72 2.05 6.48 -9.79
N ALA A 73 2.46 5.21 -9.82
CA ALA A 73 3.79 4.85 -10.26
C ALA A 73 4.05 5.27 -11.72
N PRO A 74 5.31 5.52 -12.13
CA PRO A 74 5.65 5.96 -13.49
C PRO A 74 5.04 5.12 -14.61
N ALA A 75 4.90 3.81 -14.41
CA ALA A 75 4.28 2.87 -15.35
C ALA A 75 2.81 3.21 -15.70
N PHE A 76 2.12 3.97 -14.85
CA PHE A 76 0.72 4.37 -15.05
C PHE A 76 0.55 5.85 -15.44
N GLN A 77 1.61 6.66 -15.42
CA GLN A 77 1.50 8.12 -15.64
C GLN A 77 0.96 8.48 -17.03
N SER A 78 1.36 7.75 -18.08
CA SER A 78 0.85 7.95 -19.44
C SER A 78 -0.44 7.17 -19.74
N SER A 79 -0.84 6.26 -18.84
CA SER A 79 -2.02 5.42 -19.01
C SER A 79 -3.29 6.14 -18.52
N SER A 80 -4.42 5.94 -19.21
CA SER A 80 -5.74 6.38 -18.73
C SER A 80 -6.15 5.66 -17.44
N GLU A 81 -5.51 4.54 -17.12
CA GLU A 81 -5.78 3.75 -15.92
C GLU A 81 -5.52 4.48 -14.61
N ARG A 82 -4.75 5.58 -14.62
CA ARG A 82 -4.52 6.43 -13.44
C ARG A 82 -5.82 6.96 -12.82
N TYR A 83 -6.89 7.08 -13.61
CA TYR A 83 -8.21 7.50 -13.16
C TYR A 83 -9.25 6.37 -13.12
N ALA A 84 -8.86 5.13 -13.39
CA ALA A 84 -9.76 4.00 -13.28
C ALA A 84 -10.08 3.68 -11.80
N ASN A 85 -11.31 3.23 -11.51
CA ASN A 85 -11.69 2.80 -10.16
C ASN A 85 -11.15 1.42 -9.80
N ARG A 86 -9.82 1.27 -9.80
CA ARG A 86 -9.11 0.03 -9.46
C ARG A 86 -7.83 0.32 -8.69
N PRO A 87 -7.32 -0.63 -7.88
CA PRO A 87 -6.01 -0.48 -7.28
C PRO A 87 -4.91 -0.49 -8.35
N LEU A 88 -3.88 0.34 -8.18
CA LEU A 88 -2.70 0.35 -9.05
C LEU A 88 -1.46 -0.01 -8.24
N LYS A 89 -0.56 -0.83 -8.79
CA LYS A 89 0.67 -1.23 -8.09
C LYS A 89 1.59 -0.03 -7.85
N ILE A 90 2.14 0.07 -6.64
CA ILE A 90 3.19 1.02 -6.26
C ILE A 90 4.30 0.27 -5.54
N GLY A 91 5.54 0.44 -6.00
CA GLY A 91 6.66 -0.35 -5.51
C GLY A 91 6.46 -1.86 -5.70
N THR A 92 7.09 -2.64 -4.83
CA THR A 92 7.11 -4.12 -4.89
C THR A 92 5.91 -4.74 -4.17
N VAL A 93 5.57 -4.20 -3.01
CA VAL A 93 4.64 -4.81 -2.04
C VAL A 93 3.33 -4.06 -1.83
N ALA A 94 3.07 -2.95 -2.53
CA ALA A 94 1.92 -2.10 -2.23
C ALA A 94 1.06 -1.74 -3.46
N THR A 95 -0.15 -1.27 -3.19
CA THR A 95 -1.02 -0.66 -4.20
C THR A 95 -1.58 0.67 -3.70
N ILE A 96 -1.72 1.66 -4.59
CA ILE A 96 -2.62 2.79 -4.33
C ILE A 96 -4.06 2.26 -4.45
N SER A 97 -4.87 2.45 -3.40
CA SER A 97 -6.26 1.95 -3.34
C SER A 97 -7.16 2.64 -4.36
N THR A 98 -8.40 2.14 -4.50
CA THR A 98 -9.36 2.72 -5.45
C THR A 98 -9.72 4.17 -5.07
N PRO A 99 -10.00 5.04 -6.04
CA PRO A 99 -10.56 6.37 -5.78
C PRO A 99 -11.81 6.33 -4.90
N GLN A 100 -12.72 5.37 -5.13
CA GLN A 100 -13.90 5.18 -4.32
C GLN A 100 -13.55 4.92 -2.85
N GLN A 101 -12.61 4.01 -2.58
CA GLN A 101 -12.21 3.67 -1.21
C GLN A 101 -11.57 4.87 -0.49
N HIS A 102 -10.72 5.65 -1.17
CA HIS A 102 -10.16 6.88 -0.60
C HIS A 102 -11.27 7.89 -0.24
N ALA A 103 -12.22 8.12 -1.15
CA ALA A 103 -13.33 9.03 -0.90
C ALA A 103 -14.21 8.58 0.28
N GLN A 104 -14.53 7.28 0.39
CA GLN A 104 -15.29 6.73 1.50
C GLN A 104 -14.55 6.89 2.85
N VAL A 105 -13.26 6.53 2.89
CA VAL A 105 -12.41 6.69 4.08
C VAL A 105 -12.34 8.14 4.52
N LEU A 106 -12.10 9.06 3.58
CA LEU A 106 -12.03 10.48 3.87
C LEU A 106 -13.37 11.04 4.35
N GLY A 107 -14.49 10.63 3.75
CA GLY A 107 -15.83 11.05 4.22
C GLY A 107 -16.15 10.58 5.63
N LEU A 108 -15.73 9.36 6.00
CA LEU A 108 -15.89 8.85 7.37
C LEU A 108 -15.04 9.61 8.39
N LEU A 109 -13.90 10.16 7.96
CA LEU A 109 -12.95 10.89 8.80
C LEU A 109 -13.12 12.41 8.73
N GLU A 110 -13.85 12.95 7.76
CA GLU A 110 -14.05 14.39 7.54
C GLU A 110 -14.45 15.16 8.82
N PRO A 111 -15.33 14.65 9.71
CA PRO A 111 -15.63 15.33 10.97
C PRO A 111 -14.41 15.58 11.87
N HIS A 112 -13.35 14.77 11.75
CA HIS A 112 -12.10 14.87 12.49
C HIS A 112 -10.96 15.51 11.69
N LEU A 113 -11.24 16.04 10.49
CA LEU A 113 -10.30 16.71 9.60
C LEU A 113 -10.71 18.19 9.41
N GLN A 114 -10.74 18.96 10.51
CA GLN A 114 -11.10 20.37 10.49
C GLN A 114 -9.87 21.28 10.33
N PRO A 115 -10.04 22.54 9.88
CA PRO A 115 -8.94 23.47 9.75
C PRO A 115 -8.11 23.61 11.04
N GLY A 116 -6.79 23.48 10.94
CA GLY A 116 -5.87 23.54 12.09
C GLY A 116 -5.66 22.22 12.84
N MET A 117 -6.37 21.15 12.48
CA MET A 117 -6.21 19.84 13.11
C MET A 117 -4.96 19.09 12.66
N THR A 118 -4.56 18.10 13.46
CA THR A 118 -3.47 17.19 13.13
C THR A 118 -3.99 15.81 12.76
N ALA A 119 -3.47 15.24 11.67
CA ALA A 119 -3.86 13.92 11.19
C ALA A 119 -2.67 12.99 10.98
N MET A 120 -2.92 11.69 10.98
CA MET A 120 -1.92 10.67 10.69
C MET A 120 -2.48 9.60 9.75
N ASP A 121 -1.66 9.18 8.79
CA ASP A 121 -1.95 8.10 7.85
C ASP A 121 -0.86 7.02 7.94
N ILE A 122 -1.21 5.84 8.44
CA ILE A 122 -0.29 4.70 8.63
C ILE A 122 -0.44 3.72 7.46
N GLY A 123 0.68 3.35 6.85
CA GLY A 123 0.69 2.70 5.54
C GLY A 123 0.36 3.70 4.43
N CYS A 124 0.98 4.89 4.49
CA CYS A 124 0.61 6.00 3.61
C CYS A 124 0.91 5.74 2.12
N GLY A 125 1.79 4.79 1.81
CA GLY A 125 2.09 4.33 0.46
C GLY A 125 2.42 5.47 -0.49
N SER A 126 1.51 5.75 -1.43
CA SER A 126 1.70 6.84 -2.41
C SER A 126 1.68 8.25 -1.81
N GLY A 127 1.06 8.46 -0.64
CA GLY A 127 0.88 9.78 -0.02
C GLY A 127 -0.42 10.51 -0.39
N ILE A 128 -1.31 9.92 -1.21
CA ILE A 128 -2.52 10.62 -1.67
C ILE A 128 -3.51 10.96 -0.55
N LEU A 129 -3.67 10.09 0.44
CA LEU A 129 -4.51 10.38 1.61
C LEU A 129 -3.87 11.47 2.47
N VAL A 130 -2.54 11.44 2.66
CA VAL A 130 -1.80 12.52 3.33
C VAL A 130 -2.07 13.86 2.65
N ALA A 131 -1.94 13.93 1.32
CA ALA A 131 -2.19 15.14 0.55
C ALA A 131 -3.63 15.65 0.70
N THR A 132 -4.61 14.74 0.63
CA THR A 132 -6.02 15.11 0.72
C THR A 132 -6.41 15.53 2.13
N MET A 133 -5.89 14.85 3.16
CA MET A 133 -6.03 15.28 4.56
C MET A 133 -5.40 16.66 4.77
N ALA A 134 -4.24 16.94 4.18
CA ALA A 134 -3.58 18.25 4.28
C ALA A 134 -4.44 19.38 3.69
N GLN A 135 -5.10 19.12 2.55
CA GLN A 135 -6.08 20.06 1.98
C GLN A 135 -7.29 20.29 2.94
N LEU A 136 -7.76 19.25 3.62
CA LEU A 136 -8.92 19.33 4.53
C LEU A 136 -8.61 20.08 5.83
N VAL A 137 -7.45 19.80 6.45
CA VAL A 137 -7.00 20.49 7.68
C VAL A 137 -6.39 21.87 7.39
N GLY A 138 -6.16 22.19 6.13
CA GLY A 138 -5.72 23.50 5.68
C GLY A 138 -4.33 23.91 6.17
N PRO A 139 -3.93 25.17 5.92
CA PRO A 139 -2.54 25.58 6.08
C PRO A 139 -2.03 25.69 7.51
N MET A 140 -2.94 25.69 8.49
CA MET A 140 -2.60 25.67 9.91
C MET A 140 -2.65 24.26 10.51
N GLY A 141 -3.10 23.26 9.74
CA GLY A 141 -3.08 21.87 10.15
C GLY A 141 -1.78 21.18 9.76
N PHE A 142 -1.66 19.93 10.16
CA PHE A 142 -0.45 19.13 9.90
C PHE A 142 -0.78 17.64 9.73
N VAL A 143 -0.18 16.98 8.76
CA VAL A 143 -0.44 15.57 8.47
C VAL A 143 0.85 14.75 8.45
N THR A 144 0.90 13.71 9.27
CA THR A 144 2.02 12.76 9.29
C THR A 144 1.67 11.51 8.50
N GLY A 145 2.47 11.17 7.50
CA GLY A 145 2.44 9.86 6.85
C GLY A 145 3.48 8.93 7.46
N VAL A 146 3.13 7.66 7.64
CA VAL A 146 4.03 6.62 8.13
C VAL A 146 4.01 5.44 7.17
N ASP A 147 5.17 4.95 6.75
CA ASP A 147 5.28 3.74 5.96
C ASP A 147 6.49 2.90 6.40
N ILE A 148 6.43 1.58 6.23
CA ILE A 148 7.54 0.67 6.58
C ILE A 148 8.55 0.56 5.43
N VAL A 149 8.14 0.85 4.19
CA VAL A 149 8.98 0.68 2.99
C VAL A 149 9.68 2.01 2.67
N PRO A 150 11.02 2.10 2.81
CA PRO A 150 11.76 3.35 2.57
C PRO A 150 11.53 3.93 1.17
N GLU A 151 11.41 3.07 0.15
CA GLU A 151 11.16 3.49 -1.22
C GLU A 151 9.78 4.15 -1.37
N LEU A 152 8.76 3.68 -0.63
CA LEU A 152 7.44 4.31 -0.60
C LEU A 152 7.46 5.61 0.19
N VAL A 153 8.30 5.73 1.22
CA VAL A 153 8.50 7.00 1.94
C VAL A 153 9.04 8.08 1.01
N GLU A 154 10.10 7.80 0.23
CA GLU A 154 10.63 8.76 -0.73
C GLU A 154 9.64 9.04 -1.86
N PHE A 155 8.99 8.00 -2.39
CA PHE A 155 7.95 8.15 -3.41
C PHE A 155 6.80 9.07 -2.92
N SER A 156 6.34 8.89 -1.69
CA SER A 156 5.31 9.73 -1.06
C SER A 156 5.74 11.19 -0.94
N LYS A 157 6.97 11.45 -0.49
CA LYS A 157 7.52 12.81 -0.38
C LYS A 157 7.55 13.51 -1.75
N GLU A 158 8.04 12.83 -2.78
CA GLU A 158 8.07 13.37 -4.14
C GLU A 158 6.67 13.68 -4.66
N ASN A 159 5.71 12.77 -4.47
CA ASN A 159 4.32 12.97 -4.90
C ASN A 159 3.68 14.15 -4.17
N LEU A 160 3.92 14.31 -2.87
CA LEU A 160 3.42 15.43 -2.07
C LEU A 160 3.98 16.76 -2.55
N GLN A 161 5.28 16.82 -2.86
CA GLN A 161 5.90 18.02 -3.40
C GLN A 161 5.35 18.40 -4.79
N ARG A 162 5.06 17.41 -5.65
CA ARG A 162 4.40 17.65 -6.94
C ARG A 162 2.98 18.19 -6.76
N SER A 163 2.19 17.56 -5.88
CA SER A 163 0.76 17.85 -5.73
C SER A 163 0.48 19.13 -4.93
N LEU A 164 1.17 19.34 -3.81
CA LEU A 164 0.94 20.49 -2.92
C LEU A 164 1.86 21.68 -3.23
N GLY A 165 2.94 21.43 -3.96
CA GLY A 165 4.08 22.34 -4.06
C GLY A 165 5.04 22.18 -2.87
N LYS A 166 6.33 22.34 -3.13
CA LYS A 166 7.41 22.07 -2.17
C LYS A 166 7.22 22.78 -0.82
N ASP A 167 7.00 24.09 -0.84
CA ASP A 167 6.87 24.89 0.39
C ASP A 167 5.67 24.48 1.25
N ALA A 168 4.55 24.12 0.62
CA ALA A 168 3.35 23.68 1.34
C ALA A 168 3.54 22.26 1.89
N ALA A 169 4.08 21.35 1.07
CA ALA A 169 4.38 19.98 1.48
C ALA A 169 5.30 19.95 2.71
N ASP A 170 6.41 20.70 2.69
CA ASP A 170 7.40 20.73 3.77
C ASP A 170 6.84 21.37 5.07
N LYS A 171 5.86 22.28 4.97
CA LYS A 171 5.24 22.95 6.13
C LYS A 171 4.06 22.18 6.72
N GLN A 172 3.28 21.49 5.89
CA GLN A 172 2.02 20.86 6.28
C GLN A 172 2.13 19.36 6.47
N THR A 173 3.21 18.73 5.99
CA THR A 173 3.33 17.27 6.00
C THR A 173 4.69 16.79 6.47
N LYS A 174 4.72 15.56 7.00
CA LYS A 174 5.96 14.84 7.29
C LYS A 174 5.75 13.35 7.01
N ILE A 175 6.69 12.74 6.29
CA ILE A 175 6.68 11.29 6.05
C ILE A 175 7.80 10.63 6.84
N ILE A 176 7.46 9.57 7.57
CA ILE A 176 8.33 8.87 8.51
C ILE A 176 8.42 7.40 8.11
N VAL A 177 9.63 6.83 8.22
CA VAL A 177 9.86 5.39 8.09
C VAL A 177 9.58 4.73 9.45
N SER A 178 8.73 3.70 9.49
CA SER A 178 8.53 2.87 10.68
C SER A 178 9.47 1.66 10.70
N SER A 179 9.72 1.13 11.90
CA SER A 179 10.43 -0.14 12.09
C SER A 179 9.47 -1.32 12.29
N GLY A 180 8.23 -1.19 11.81
CA GLY A 180 7.17 -2.19 11.95
C GLY A 180 6.09 -1.82 12.99
N LYS A 181 5.23 -2.79 13.31
CA LYS A 181 4.03 -2.61 14.17
C LYS A 181 4.32 -1.98 15.54
N LYS A 182 5.45 -2.32 16.15
CA LYS A 182 5.80 -1.91 17.52
C LYS A 182 6.41 -0.52 17.61
N ASP A 183 6.96 -0.02 16.51
CA ASP A 183 7.63 1.28 16.48
C ASP A 183 7.34 2.00 15.16
N LEU A 184 6.40 2.94 15.24
CA LEU A 184 6.00 3.80 14.12
C LEU A 184 7.04 4.89 13.80
N GLY A 185 8.14 5.00 14.56
CA GLY A 185 9.11 6.09 14.44
C GLY A 185 8.58 7.42 14.98
N LEU A 186 7.55 7.37 15.84
CA LEU A 186 6.89 8.54 16.41
C LEU A 186 7.33 8.79 17.85
N PRO A 187 7.48 10.06 18.27
CA PRO A 187 7.65 10.39 19.68
C PRO A 187 6.43 9.93 20.50
N SER A 188 6.66 9.52 21.75
CA SER A 188 5.62 8.91 22.61
C SER A 188 4.53 9.88 23.07
N ASP A 189 4.79 11.19 23.01
CA ASP A 189 3.89 12.25 23.46
C ASP A 189 3.03 12.86 22.33
N VAL A 190 3.26 12.48 21.06
CA VAL A 190 2.47 13.03 19.95
C VAL A 190 1.03 12.54 19.99
N ARG A 191 0.09 13.42 19.64
CA ARG A 191 -1.34 13.11 19.56
C ARG A 191 -1.96 13.74 18.32
N TYR A 192 -2.92 13.06 17.72
CA TYR A 192 -3.62 13.45 16.49
C TYR A 192 -5.14 13.55 16.71
N ASP A 193 -5.78 14.47 15.99
CA ASP A 193 -7.24 14.57 15.92
C ASP A 193 -7.84 13.46 15.05
N CYS A 194 -7.10 13.04 14.01
CA CYS A 194 -7.54 12.01 13.07
C CYS A 194 -6.42 10.99 12.81
N ILE A 195 -6.75 9.70 12.84
CA ILE A 195 -5.85 8.62 12.46
C ILE A 195 -6.53 7.70 11.45
N HIS A 196 -5.87 7.48 10.33
CA HIS A 196 -6.19 6.43 9.38
C HIS A 196 -5.10 5.36 9.42
N VAL A 197 -5.50 4.10 9.38
CA VAL A 197 -4.60 2.97 9.17
C VAL A 197 -5.00 2.29 7.87
N GLY A 198 -4.18 2.42 6.83
CA GLY A 198 -4.43 1.88 5.49
C GLY A 198 -4.15 0.39 5.33
N VAL A 199 -3.67 -0.25 6.39
CA VAL A 199 -3.30 -1.66 6.45
C VAL A 199 -4.10 -2.38 7.54
N ALA A 200 -4.37 -3.67 7.34
CA ALA A 200 -5.14 -4.45 8.28
C ALA A 200 -4.30 -4.90 9.48
N VAL A 201 -4.88 -4.78 10.67
CA VAL A 201 -4.33 -5.34 11.92
C VAL A 201 -5.10 -6.59 12.31
N GLU A 202 -4.43 -7.53 12.96
CA GLU A 202 -4.99 -8.86 13.19
C GLU A 202 -5.86 -8.91 14.44
N THR A 203 -5.49 -8.13 15.47
CA THR A 203 -6.12 -8.23 16.79
C THR A 203 -6.77 -6.93 17.23
N LYS A 204 -7.84 -7.05 18.03
CA LYS A 204 -8.51 -5.91 18.64
C LYS A 204 -7.57 -5.10 19.55
N ALA A 205 -6.69 -5.78 20.29
CA ALA A 205 -5.72 -5.13 21.17
C ALA A 205 -4.72 -4.28 20.37
N GLU A 206 -4.25 -4.78 19.23
CA GLU A 206 -3.41 -4.04 18.29
C GLU A 206 -4.14 -2.81 17.75
N ALA A 207 -5.40 -2.98 17.30
CA ALA A 207 -6.22 -1.86 16.82
C ALA A 207 -6.42 -0.78 17.91
N GLU A 208 -6.67 -1.19 19.15
CA GLU A 208 -6.86 -0.28 20.28
C GLU A 208 -5.58 0.42 20.72
N SER A 209 -4.40 -0.13 20.41
CA SER A 209 -3.12 0.50 20.74
C SER A 209 -2.94 1.88 20.08
N PHE A 210 -3.56 2.09 18.91
CA PHE A 210 -3.52 3.37 18.21
C PHE A 210 -4.32 4.48 18.91
N LEU A 211 -5.21 4.15 19.85
CA LEU A 211 -5.93 5.13 20.68
C LEU A 211 -4.99 5.93 21.60
N ASN A 212 -3.76 5.44 21.83
CA ASN A 212 -2.72 6.15 22.55
C ASN A 212 -2.21 7.37 21.78
N TYR A 213 -2.28 7.36 20.45
CA TYR A 213 -1.93 8.50 19.61
C TYR A 213 -3.12 9.42 19.34
N LEU A 214 -4.32 9.09 19.83
CA LEU A 214 -5.55 9.83 19.53
C LEU A 214 -5.88 10.83 20.66
N LYS A 215 -6.13 12.09 20.27
CA LYS A 215 -6.64 13.14 21.17
C LYS A 215 -8.07 12.82 21.62
N PRO A 216 -8.51 13.29 22.80
CA PRO A 216 -9.94 13.36 23.11
C PRO A 216 -10.69 14.17 22.04
N GLY A 217 -11.84 13.68 21.60
CA GLY A 217 -12.59 14.17 20.44
C GLY A 217 -12.14 13.61 19.08
N GLY A 218 -11.03 12.88 19.05
CA GLY A 218 -10.44 12.37 17.81
C GLY A 218 -11.12 11.12 17.24
N GLY A 219 -10.88 10.88 15.95
CA GLY A 219 -11.38 9.72 15.21
C GLY A 219 -10.26 8.83 14.67
N LEU A 220 -10.46 7.52 14.77
CA LEU A 220 -9.60 6.47 14.22
C LEU A 220 -10.42 5.62 13.24
N LEU A 221 -9.87 5.31 12.08
CA LEU A 221 -10.44 4.36 11.13
C LEU A 221 -9.39 3.31 10.77
N ILE A 222 -9.73 2.03 10.97
CA ILE A 222 -8.76 0.93 10.90
C ILE A 222 -9.42 -0.37 10.40
N PRO A 223 -8.83 -1.07 9.42
CA PRO A 223 -9.22 -2.43 9.05
C PRO A 223 -8.76 -3.44 10.11
N LEU A 224 -9.68 -4.25 10.61
CA LEU A 224 -9.46 -5.30 11.60
C LEU A 224 -9.80 -6.67 10.99
N GLY A 225 -8.82 -7.56 10.93
CA GLY A 225 -8.96 -8.94 10.47
C GLY A 225 -7.64 -9.53 10.02
N GLY A 226 -7.57 -10.87 9.97
CA GLY A 226 -6.38 -11.59 9.55
C GLY A 226 -6.05 -11.41 8.08
N ALA A 227 -4.80 -11.70 7.71
CA ALA A 227 -4.39 -11.78 6.32
C ALA A 227 -5.17 -12.89 5.59
N GLY A 228 -5.78 -12.55 4.45
CA GLY A 228 -6.54 -13.52 3.63
C GLY A 228 -7.90 -13.94 4.21
N THR A 229 -8.35 -13.33 5.31
CA THR A 229 -9.72 -13.51 5.84
C THR A 229 -10.60 -12.32 5.50
N GLU A 230 -11.89 -12.42 5.78
CA GLU A 230 -12.75 -11.23 5.81
C GLU A 230 -12.20 -10.25 6.87
N GLN A 231 -12.08 -8.98 6.49
CA GLN A 231 -11.67 -7.90 7.39
C GLN A 231 -12.83 -6.90 7.50
N LYS A 232 -12.92 -6.22 8.63
CA LYS A 232 -13.92 -5.18 8.88
C LYS A 232 -13.25 -3.84 9.05
N LEU A 233 -13.76 -2.82 8.39
CA LEU A 233 -13.38 -1.44 8.66
C LEU A 233 -14.09 -0.98 9.93
N VAL A 234 -13.31 -0.63 10.95
CA VAL A 234 -13.82 -0.20 12.26
C VAL A 234 -13.51 1.27 12.46
N LYS A 235 -14.53 2.06 12.81
CA LYS A 235 -14.38 3.45 13.26
C LYS A 235 -14.39 3.49 14.78
N MET A 236 -13.43 4.19 15.37
CA MET A 236 -13.38 4.47 16.80
C MET A 236 -13.35 5.98 17.04
N THR A 237 -14.17 6.48 17.96
CA THR A 237 -14.16 7.90 18.36
C THR A 237 -13.87 7.98 19.85
N LYS A 238 -12.80 8.69 20.22
CA LYS A 238 -12.43 8.91 21.63
C LYS A 238 -13.16 10.14 22.14
N GLN A 239 -14.02 9.95 23.14
CA GLN A 239 -14.79 11.03 23.73
C GLN A 239 -13.92 11.90 24.66
N ALA A 240 -14.45 13.06 25.06
CA ALA A 240 -13.76 13.99 25.95
C ALA A 240 -13.44 13.38 27.34
N ASP A 241 -14.28 12.47 27.83
CA ASP A 241 -14.11 11.75 29.10
C ASP A 241 -13.16 10.53 28.99
N GLY A 242 -12.61 10.27 27.81
CA GLY A 242 -11.72 9.15 27.52
C GLY A 242 -12.42 7.85 27.14
N THR A 243 -13.76 7.79 27.18
CA THR A 243 -14.50 6.63 26.65
C THR A 243 -14.36 6.53 25.13
N VAL A 244 -14.56 5.34 24.56
CA VAL A 244 -14.37 5.10 23.12
C VAL A 244 -15.61 4.47 22.53
N ASP A 245 -16.27 5.19 21.62
CA ASP A 245 -17.32 4.65 20.76
C ASP A 245 -16.68 3.85 19.62
N LYS A 246 -17.23 2.67 19.29
CA LYS A 246 -16.68 1.74 18.29
C LYS A 246 -17.79 1.24 17.39
N ARG A 247 -17.59 1.35 16.07
CA ARG A 247 -18.57 0.92 15.08
C ARG A 247 -17.92 0.15 13.95
N ASP A 248 -18.48 -1.02 13.64
CA ASP A 248 -18.20 -1.74 12.40
C ASP A 248 -18.87 -0.98 11.25
N ILE A 249 -18.10 -0.63 10.22
CA ILE A 249 -18.58 0.17 9.09
C ILE A 249 -18.96 -0.72 7.92
N MET A 250 -17.99 -1.50 7.41
CA MET A 250 -18.18 -2.36 6.24
C MET A 250 -17.09 -3.43 6.18
N SER A 251 -17.32 -4.48 5.38
CA SER A 251 -16.25 -5.43 5.04
C SER A 251 -15.26 -4.79 4.07
N VAL A 252 -13.98 -5.06 4.25
CA VAL A 252 -12.88 -4.54 3.42
C VAL A 252 -11.84 -5.63 3.16
N LEU A 253 -10.95 -5.36 2.21
CA LEU A 253 -9.76 -6.18 1.98
C LEU A 253 -8.56 -5.24 1.82
N CYS A 254 -7.75 -5.17 2.87
CA CYS A 254 -6.55 -4.37 2.96
C CYS A 254 -5.32 -5.28 3.09
N GLN A 255 -4.18 -4.75 2.68
CA GLN A 255 -2.89 -5.40 2.87
C GLN A 255 -2.58 -5.48 4.38
N PRO A 256 -1.95 -6.56 4.87
CA PRO A 256 -1.66 -6.69 6.30
C PRO A 256 -0.61 -5.67 6.74
N MET A 257 -0.72 -5.19 7.97
CA MET A 257 0.34 -4.44 8.62
C MET A 257 1.54 -5.36 8.84
N LEU A 258 2.74 -4.87 8.55
CA LEU A 258 3.96 -5.67 8.53
C LEU A 258 4.83 -5.39 9.77
N ASP A 259 5.46 -6.43 10.29
CA ASP A 259 6.49 -6.32 11.34
C ASP A 259 7.85 -5.95 10.77
N SER A 260 8.12 -6.36 9.52
CA SER A 260 9.33 -6.05 8.77
C SER A 260 9.01 -6.05 7.28
N ILE A 261 9.82 -5.37 6.49
CA ILE A 261 9.73 -5.46 5.02
C ILE A 261 9.93 -6.93 4.62
N PRO A 262 9.07 -7.53 3.79
CA PRO A 262 9.29 -8.86 3.28
C PRO A 262 10.61 -8.86 2.51
N VAL A 263 11.52 -9.75 2.85
CA VAL A 263 12.68 -10.02 1.99
C VAL A 263 12.09 -10.57 0.70
N GLU A 264 12.25 -9.85 -0.42
CA GLU A 264 12.00 -10.44 -1.72
C GLU A 264 12.93 -11.63 -1.85
N ASP A 265 12.38 -12.83 -1.70
CA ASP A 265 13.01 -14.02 -2.22
C ASP A 265 12.93 -13.83 -3.74
N ILE A 266 13.93 -13.17 -4.31
CA ILE A 266 14.12 -13.11 -5.76
C ILE A 266 14.32 -14.56 -6.17
N GLN A 267 13.23 -15.25 -6.43
CA GLN A 267 13.25 -16.53 -7.11
C GLN A 267 13.71 -16.20 -8.52
N GLU A 268 15.04 -16.17 -8.72
CA GLU A 268 15.65 -16.14 -10.04
C GLU A 268 14.90 -17.16 -10.89
N THR A 269 14.34 -16.71 -12.00
CA THR A 269 13.66 -17.60 -12.92
C THR A 269 14.63 -18.72 -13.29
N ARG A 270 14.13 -19.90 -13.65
CA ARG A 270 14.98 -21.01 -14.10
C ARG A 270 15.97 -20.57 -15.19
N ALA A 271 15.58 -19.62 -16.05
CA ALA A 271 16.42 -19.04 -17.08
C ALA A 271 17.54 -18.14 -16.53
N GLU A 272 17.25 -17.28 -15.55
CA GLU A 272 18.23 -16.42 -14.90
C GLU A 272 19.23 -17.23 -14.07
N ASN A 273 18.73 -18.21 -13.30
CA ASN A 273 19.54 -19.18 -12.58
C ASN A 273 20.48 -19.95 -13.52
N LEU A 274 19.96 -20.42 -14.66
CA LEU A 274 20.76 -21.12 -15.67
C LEU A 274 21.85 -20.21 -16.24
N ALA A 275 21.50 -18.97 -16.62
CA ALA A 275 22.45 -18.00 -17.16
C ALA A 275 23.56 -17.64 -16.15
N ARG A 276 23.21 -17.46 -14.88
CA ARG A 276 24.18 -17.19 -13.80
C ARG A 276 25.15 -18.35 -13.64
N VAL A 277 24.66 -19.57 -13.57
CA VAL A 277 25.49 -20.76 -13.40
C VAL A 277 26.34 -21.05 -14.65
N GLU A 278 25.81 -20.83 -15.85
CA GLU A 278 26.58 -20.93 -17.11
C GLU A 278 27.73 -19.91 -17.15
N ASN A 279 27.48 -18.68 -16.72
CA ASN A 279 28.50 -17.64 -16.65
C ASN A 279 29.57 -18.00 -15.60
N ALA A 280 29.16 -18.43 -14.41
CA ALA A 280 30.09 -18.85 -13.36
C ALA A 280 30.97 -20.05 -13.78
N LEU A 281 30.41 -21.05 -14.46
CA LEU A 281 31.18 -22.17 -15.03
C LEU A 281 32.15 -21.70 -16.13
N THR A 282 31.77 -20.69 -16.91
CA THR A 282 32.63 -20.09 -17.94
C THR A 282 33.82 -19.37 -17.31
N LEU A 283 33.58 -18.53 -16.31
CA LEU A 283 34.62 -17.81 -15.56
C LEU A 283 35.58 -18.78 -14.86
N TRP A 284 35.05 -19.83 -14.21
CA TRP A 284 35.89 -20.86 -13.60
C TRP A 284 36.78 -21.56 -14.62
N ARG A 285 36.25 -21.88 -15.81
CA ARG A 285 37.04 -22.50 -16.90
C ARG A 285 38.17 -21.58 -17.36
N GLU A 286 37.89 -20.30 -17.54
CA GLU A 286 38.87 -19.29 -17.96
C GLU A 286 39.98 -19.10 -16.92
N ASP A 287 39.62 -19.05 -15.63
CA ASP A 287 40.59 -19.01 -14.52
C ASP A 287 41.45 -20.28 -14.47
N PHE A 288 40.85 -21.46 -14.64
CA PHE A 288 41.57 -22.72 -14.71
C PHE A 288 42.57 -22.75 -15.86
N GLU A 289 42.14 -22.36 -17.07
CA GLU A 289 43.00 -22.31 -18.26
C GLU A 289 44.17 -21.36 -18.07
N THR A 290 43.91 -20.19 -17.47
CA THR A 290 44.94 -19.19 -17.16
C THR A 290 45.98 -19.73 -16.18
N LYS A 291 45.55 -20.45 -15.13
CA LYS A 291 46.45 -20.99 -14.09
C LYS A 291 47.24 -22.22 -14.54
N ASN A 292 46.65 -23.06 -15.40
CA ASN A 292 47.19 -24.38 -15.70
C ASN A 292 47.71 -24.53 -17.14
N GLY A 293 47.48 -23.54 -18.01
CA GLY A 293 47.93 -23.56 -19.41
C GLY A 293 47.25 -24.64 -20.27
N ARG A 294 46.15 -25.23 -19.79
CA ARG A 294 45.37 -26.27 -20.49
C ARG A 294 43.90 -26.17 -20.14
N LYS A 295 43.05 -26.74 -20.99
CA LYS A 295 41.61 -26.89 -20.71
C LYS A 295 41.37 -27.83 -19.52
N PRO A 296 40.36 -27.57 -18.67
CA PRO A 296 39.99 -28.47 -17.58
C PRO A 296 39.39 -29.77 -18.12
N THR A 297 39.71 -30.88 -17.45
CA THR A 297 39.11 -32.19 -17.67
C THR A 297 37.89 -32.37 -16.75
N ARG A 298 37.16 -33.47 -16.93
CA ARG A 298 36.06 -33.85 -16.03
C ARG A 298 36.56 -34.01 -14.58
N ASP A 299 37.74 -34.58 -14.39
CA ASP A 299 38.28 -34.80 -13.05
C ASP A 299 38.68 -33.48 -12.37
N ASP A 300 39.18 -32.51 -13.15
CA ASP A 300 39.45 -31.16 -12.63
C ASP A 300 38.15 -30.45 -12.18
N LEU A 301 37.09 -30.55 -12.99
CA LEU A 301 35.77 -29.97 -12.68
C LEU A 301 35.14 -30.61 -11.44
N MET A 302 35.23 -31.93 -11.31
CA MET A 302 34.63 -32.68 -10.20
C MET A 302 35.50 -32.73 -8.96
N GLY A 303 36.81 -32.44 -9.09
CA GLY A 303 37.78 -32.41 -8.00
C GLY A 303 37.85 -31.06 -7.27
N ASN A 304 37.29 -29.99 -7.84
CA ASN A 304 37.17 -28.69 -7.20
C ASN A 304 35.72 -28.49 -6.68
N GLU A 305 35.59 -28.15 -5.39
CA GLU A 305 34.28 -28.06 -4.72
C GLU A 305 33.38 -26.95 -5.27
N GLU A 306 33.97 -25.83 -5.72
CA GLU A 306 33.22 -24.72 -6.31
C GLU A 306 32.64 -25.09 -7.67
N SER A 307 33.46 -25.61 -8.59
CA SER A 307 33.01 -26.01 -9.92
C SER A 307 32.08 -27.22 -9.90
N LYS A 308 32.31 -28.16 -8.98
CA LYS A 308 31.44 -29.31 -8.76
C LYS A 308 30.04 -28.87 -8.32
N LYS A 309 29.94 -27.90 -7.40
CA LYS A 309 28.65 -27.34 -6.95
C LYS A 309 27.93 -26.64 -8.11
N LEU A 310 28.64 -25.78 -8.85
CA LEU A 310 28.10 -25.10 -10.03
C LEU A 310 27.61 -26.10 -11.09
N PHE A 311 28.35 -27.17 -11.35
CA PHE A 311 27.97 -28.19 -12.32
C PHE A 311 26.73 -28.99 -11.88
N GLN A 312 26.62 -29.34 -10.60
CA GLN A 312 25.43 -30.02 -10.06
C GLN A 312 24.19 -29.13 -10.17
N GLU A 313 24.34 -27.84 -9.85
CA GLU A 313 23.29 -26.83 -9.98
C GLU A 313 22.85 -26.70 -11.45
N PHE A 314 23.80 -26.54 -12.37
CA PHE A 314 23.56 -26.51 -13.81
C PHE A 314 22.79 -27.75 -14.32
N ALA A 315 23.22 -28.95 -13.90
CA ALA A 315 22.60 -30.20 -14.30
C ALA A 315 21.17 -30.35 -13.76
N SER A 316 20.90 -29.81 -12.56
CA SER A 316 19.57 -29.80 -11.96
C SER A 316 18.62 -28.85 -12.69
N LEU A 317 19.13 -27.69 -13.13
CA LEU A 317 18.39 -26.66 -13.85
C LEU A 317 18.08 -27.04 -15.31
N ARG A 318 18.68 -28.11 -15.85
CA ARG A 318 18.37 -28.65 -17.19
C ARG A 318 17.35 -29.79 -17.21
N LYS A 319 16.97 -30.36 -16.05
CA LYS A 319 15.93 -31.40 -15.96
C LYS A 319 14.52 -30.83 -16.01
#